data_AF-A0A2H6F3G9-F1
#
_entry.id   AF-A0A2H6F3G9-F1
#
_cell.length_a   1.000
_cell.length_b   1.000
_cell.length_c   1.000
_cell.angle_alpha   90.00
_cell.angle_beta   90.00
_cell.angle_gamma   90.00
#
_symmetry.space_group_name_H-M   'P 1'
#
loop_
_entity.id
_entity.type
_entity.pdbx_description
1 polymer ?
#
loop_
_entity_poly.entity_id
_entity_poly.type
_entity_poly.pdbx_seq_one_letter_code
_entity_poly.pdbx_strand_id
1 'polypeptide(L)'
;MPYKQKLKSRAGKMTTDYKPEKKLGSRNITLIALLFFSVLFLQINPARAGVYLNSAHGNSSSGVKRSAAGFPTDYPNGLCAHCHEQHASIGGAEPAPVAGTPSGYALFYDNYINQTDGVCFQCHTNVSSYQTGGSLVNRSYSFRAGGWTADTLNDILEAFSFISPAVSHNLDDIKTFITGNWGYTANSNPCNACHNPHAAQGDPLGAPNSAKSSTTRGWPVSRPSQHTTDNNAWGLWGDNTGEKMSDYVGALSYQAPYRYGSTTTFEPDGSTTQDGSNLTDFPTFCTDCHNTTNTIYSTTLGRNLRTIDWNNEKHGKGNADISLCGDNPYPSGTTGLGKVLSCTDCHEPHGSPNAFLIRNEVNGGVLGGSIGSFSTTDWHYLCDRCHNDDKEINSNCQEDHYFITHHDNNYPCNSDRPYSPSMCGKCHSGGGGMASCTSSNAKKICTDCHYHGSSAAGVRTF
;
A
#
# COMPACT_ATOMS: atom_id res chain seq x y z
N MET A 1 95.59 -15.00 37.24
CA MET A 1 96.11 -13.87 38.04
C MET A 1 94.93 -13.11 38.63
N PRO A 2 94.89 -12.89 39.96
CA PRO A 2 93.83 -12.17 40.66
C PRO A 2 94.22 -10.70 40.87
N TYR A 3 93.24 -9.82 41.05
CA TYR A 3 93.45 -8.60 41.84
C TYR A 3 92.21 -8.25 42.66
N LYS A 4 92.40 -8.24 43.98
CA LYS A 4 91.51 -7.62 44.96
C LYS A 4 91.81 -6.12 45.00
N GLN A 5 90.80 -5.28 45.18
CA GLN A 5 90.94 -4.10 46.02
C GLN A 5 89.57 -3.64 46.57
N LYS A 6 89.49 -3.57 47.90
CA LYS A 6 88.49 -2.81 48.65
C LYS A 6 88.93 -1.34 48.65
N LEU A 7 87.99 -0.38 48.67
CA LEU A 7 87.70 0.49 49.83
C LEU A 7 86.85 1.73 49.48
N LYS A 8 85.93 1.99 50.43
CA LYS A 8 85.45 3.28 50.95
C LYS A 8 84.33 4.05 50.21
N SER A 9 83.21 4.07 50.93
CA SER A 9 82.08 4.99 50.87
C SER A 9 82.48 6.47 50.91
N ARG A 10 81.83 7.28 50.07
CA ARG A 10 81.68 8.72 50.29
C ARG A 10 80.24 9.12 50.00
N ALA A 11 79.61 9.75 51.00
CA ALA A 11 78.28 10.32 50.93
C ALA A 11 78.25 11.48 49.91
N GLY A 12 77.24 11.46 49.04
CA GLY A 12 76.89 12.53 48.12
C GLY A 12 75.38 12.73 48.15
N LYS A 13 74.96 13.90 48.61
CA LYS A 13 73.58 14.36 48.84
C LYS A 13 72.90 14.53 47.48
N MET A 14 71.86 13.74 47.18
CA MET A 14 71.00 13.94 46.01
C MET A 14 69.69 14.58 46.48
N THR A 15 69.56 15.88 46.25
CA THR A 15 68.32 16.63 46.49
C THR A 15 67.35 16.33 45.35
N THR A 16 66.27 15.61 45.64
CA THR A 16 65.11 15.52 44.75
C THR A 16 64.18 16.69 45.05
N ASP A 17 64.12 17.66 44.14
CA ASP A 17 63.09 18.69 44.12
C ASP A 17 61.73 18.04 43.85
N TYR A 18 60.99 17.73 44.92
CA TYR A 18 59.58 17.38 44.83
C TYR A 18 58.76 18.67 44.79
N LYS A 19 58.34 19.10 43.58
CA LYS A 19 57.31 20.13 43.44
C LYS A 19 55.99 19.55 43.99
N PRO A 20 55.31 20.21 44.95
CA PRO A 20 54.00 19.75 45.38
C PRO A 20 53.03 19.83 44.21
N GLU A 21 52.37 18.71 43.89
CA GLU A 21 51.21 18.72 43.01
C GLU A 21 50.22 19.76 43.54
N LYS A 22 49.88 20.74 42.71
CA LYS A 22 48.82 21.69 43.02
C LYS A 22 47.54 20.88 43.17
N LYS A 23 47.12 20.65 44.42
CA LYS A 23 45.78 20.13 44.71
C LYS A 23 44.78 20.99 43.95
N LEU A 24 44.07 20.37 43.02
CA LEU A 24 42.99 20.99 42.28
C LEU A 24 41.96 21.44 43.34
N GLY A 25 41.87 22.75 43.59
CA GLY A 25 41.01 23.28 44.64
C GLY A 25 39.57 22.84 44.40
N SER A 26 38.78 22.65 45.47
CA SER A 26 37.39 22.15 45.37
C SER A 26 36.55 22.94 44.35
N ARG A 27 36.78 24.24 44.19
CA ARG A 27 36.17 25.09 43.14
C ARG A 27 36.42 24.60 41.71
N ASN A 28 37.62 24.12 41.41
CA ASN A 28 37.98 23.62 40.08
C ASN A 28 37.33 22.26 39.80
N ILE A 29 37.16 21.42 40.83
CA ILE A 29 36.42 20.15 40.72
C ILE A 29 34.93 20.43 40.48
N THR A 30 34.34 21.39 41.19
CA THR A 30 32.93 21.79 40.98
C THR A 30 32.71 22.40 39.60
N LEU A 31 33.63 23.24 39.11
CA LEU A 31 33.56 23.81 37.76
C LEU A 31 33.69 22.74 36.67
N ILE A 32 34.60 21.79 36.83
CA ILE A 32 34.75 20.67 35.89
C ILE A 32 33.51 19.77 35.91
N ALA A 33 32.94 19.47 37.09
CA ALA A 33 31.72 18.69 37.21
C ALA A 33 30.50 19.41 36.59
N LEU A 34 30.39 20.73 36.78
CA LEU A 34 29.35 21.54 36.14
C LEU A 34 29.52 21.59 34.61
N LEU A 35 30.76 21.72 34.11
CA LEU A 35 31.06 21.68 32.67
C LEU A 35 30.77 20.28 32.08
N PHE A 36 31.10 19.21 32.79
CA PHE A 36 30.77 17.84 32.39
C PHE A 36 29.26 17.61 32.34
N PHE A 37 28.52 18.07 33.35
CA PHE A 37 27.06 18.03 33.37
C PHE A 37 26.46 18.89 32.24
N SER A 38 26.99 20.09 32.00
CA SER A 38 26.53 20.98 30.92
C SER A 38 26.76 20.37 29.53
N VAL A 39 27.90 19.70 29.32
CA VAL A 39 28.18 18.97 28.07
C VAL A 39 27.27 17.74 27.91
N LEU A 40 26.95 17.04 29.00
CA LEU A 40 25.91 15.98 28.98
C LEU A 40 24.53 16.54 28.59
N PHE A 41 24.15 17.73 29.09
CA PHE A 41 22.90 18.40 28.74
C PHE A 41 22.88 18.96 27.31
N LEU A 42 24.04 19.30 26.74
CA LEU A 42 24.17 19.76 25.35
C LEU A 42 24.13 18.63 24.31
N GLN A 43 24.31 17.37 24.74
CA GLN A 43 24.13 16.19 23.87
C GLN A 43 22.71 15.60 23.90
N ILE A 44 21.81 16.19 24.68
CA ILE A 44 20.39 15.84 24.63
C ILE A 44 19.81 16.54 23.40
N ASN A 45 19.98 15.93 22.24
CA ASN A 45 19.10 16.25 21.12
C ASN A 45 17.68 16.03 21.65
N PRO A 46 16.79 17.03 21.62
CA PRO A 46 15.39 16.77 21.93
C PRO A 46 14.97 15.61 21.04
N ALA A 47 14.29 14.62 21.60
CA ALA A 47 13.68 13.55 20.82
C ALA A 47 12.67 14.22 19.89
N ARG A 48 13.12 14.63 18.69
CA ARG A 48 12.27 15.23 17.69
C ARG A 48 11.42 14.08 17.21
N ALA A 49 10.11 14.21 17.40
CA ALA A 49 9.12 13.29 16.84
C ALA A 49 9.20 13.20 15.29
N GLY A 50 10.07 13.96 14.62
CA GLY A 50 10.32 13.86 13.19
C GLY A 50 9.05 14.11 12.40
N VAL A 51 8.83 13.28 11.38
CA VAL A 51 7.61 13.26 10.55
C VAL A 51 6.33 12.92 11.33
N TYR A 52 6.42 12.36 12.55
CA TYR A 52 5.25 11.89 13.29
C TYR A 52 4.23 12.99 13.59
N LEU A 53 4.66 14.19 13.98
CA LEU A 53 3.73 15.28 14.26
C LEU A 53 2.95 15.76 13.03
N ASN A 54 3.44 15.45 11.83
CA ASN A 54 2.77 15.74 10.56
C ASN A 54 1.94 14.56 10.03
N SER A 55 2.01 13.40 10.70
CA SER A 55 1.23 12.20 10.33
C SER A 55 -0.20 12.29 10.87
N ALA A 56 -1.08 11.42 10.36
CA ALA A 56 -2.40 11.21 10.92
C ALA A 56 -2.33 10.80 12.39
N HIS A 57 -1.36 9.94 12.74
CA HIS A 57 -1.26 9.39 14.08
C HIS A 57 -0.74 10.38 15.11
N GLY A 58 0.22 11.25 14.74
CA GLY A 58 0.79 12.25 15.64
C GLY A 58 0.08 13.61 15.64
N ASN A 59 -1.03 13.75 14.92
CA ASN A 59 -1.82 14.97 14.89
C ASN A 59 -2.44 15.27 16.26
N SER A 60 -2.24 16.50 16.77
CA SER A 60 -2.71 16.90 18.11
C SER A 60 -4.23 17.04 18.23
N SER A 61 -4.97 17.07 17.12
CA SER A 61 -6.43 17.21 17.10
C SER A 61 -7.12 15.88 16.79
N SER A 62 -6.67 15.17 15.75
CA SER A 62 -7.33 13.96 15.24
C SER A 62 -6.48 12.69 15.34
N GLY A 63 -5.30 12.77 15.98
CA GLY A 63 -4.37 11.65 16.07
C GLY A 63 -4.77 10.56 17.05
N VAL A 64 -3.86 9.60 17.24
CA VAL A 64 -4.13 8.45 18.11
C VAL A 64 -4.36 8.95 19.54
N LYS A 65 -5.39 8.41 20.17
CA LYS A 65 -5.73 8.68 21.56
C LYS A 65 -6.26 7.38 22.15
N ARG A 66 -5.40 6.64 22.85
CA ARG A 66 -5.76 5.39 23.51
C ARG A 66 -6.68 5.66 24.69
N SER A 67 -7.86 5.06 24.67
CA SER A 67 -8.81 5.00 25.79
C SER A 67 -8.88 3.57 26.32
N ALA A 68 -7.93 3.21 27.16
CA ALA A 68 -7.93 1.95 27.90
C ALA A 68 -8.06 2.21 29.40
N ALA A 69 -8.67 1.27 30.13
CA ALA A 69 -8.71 1.35 31.59
C ALA A 69 -7.28 1.37 32.16
N GLY A 70 -7.01 2.34 33.05
CA GLY A 70 -5.68 2.51 33.65
C GLY A 70 -4.65 3.25 32.78
N PHE A 71 -5.00 3.63 31.54
CA PHE A 71 -4.17 4.50 30.72
C PHE A 71 -4.43 5.99 31.06
N PRO A 72 -3.41 6.86 31.11
CA PRO A 72 -3.58 8.26 31.51
C PRO A 72 -4.53 9.02 30.59
N THR A 73 -5.59 9.57 31.17
CA THR A 73 -6.60 10.32 30.43
C THR A 73 -6.10 11.69 29.94
N ASP A 74 -5.07 12.23 30.60
CA ASP A 74 -4.47 13.54 30.35
C ASP A 74 -3.40 13.54 29.24
N TYR A 75 -2.99 12.38 28.73
CA TYR A 75 -2.05 12.30 27.61
C TYR A 75 -2.65 12.91 26.34
N PRO A 76 -2.05 13.94 25.72
CA PRO A 76 -2.64 14.61 24.57
C PRO A 76 -2.79 13.67 23.37
N ASN A 77 -3.73 13.95 22.46
CA ASN A 77 -3.86 13.23 21.18
C ASN A 77 -2.52 13.31 20.43
N GLY A 78 -2.18 12.23 19.72
CA GLY A 78 -0.96 12.14 18.93
C GLY A 78 0.33 12.05 19.75
N LEU A 79 0.25 11.70 21.03
CA LEU A 79 1.42 11.32 21.83
C LEU A 79 1.87 9.90 21.48
N CYS A 80 3.18 9.68 21.29
CA CYS A 80 3.74 8.36 20.96
C CYS A 80 3.36 7.25 21.95
N ALA A 81 3.08 7.64 23.20
CA ALA A 81 2.67 6.74 24.28
C ALA A 81 1.33 6.03 24.04
N HIS A 82 0.53 6.50 23.08
CA HIS A 82 -0.71 5.82 22.69
C HIS A 82 -0.45 4.53 21.91
N CYS A 83 0.71 4.41 21.26
CA CYS A 83 1.13 3.22 20.52
C CYS A 83 2.24 2.45 21.25
N HIS A 84 3.10 3.17 21.97
CA HIS A 84 4.23 2.61 22.69
C HIS A 84 4.04 2.70 24.21
N GLU A 85 4.38 1.64 24.92
CA GLU A 85 4.52 1.70 26.37
C GLU A 85 5.77 2.45 26.77
N GLN A 86 5.57 3.48 27.59
CA GLN A 86 6.69 4.13 28.26
C GLN A 86 7.24 3.14 29.29
N HIS A 87 8.57 2.96 29.34
CA HIS A 87 9.24 1.98 30.21
C HIS A 87 9.05 2.21 31.73
N ALA A 88 8.11 3.06 32.14
CA ALA A 88 7.75 3.29 33.53
C ALA A 88 6.31 2.84 33.75
N SER A 89 6.13 1.82 34.60
CA SER A 89 4.83 1.47 35.16
C SER A 89 4.10 2.72 35.65
N ILE A 90 2.82 2.87 35.32
CA ILE A 90 2.01 4.01 35.76
C ILE A 90 1.40 3.63 37.10
N GLY A 91 1.85 4.28 38.18
CA GLY A 91 1.44 3.91 39.54
C GLY A 91 1.87 2.51 39.98
N GLY A 92 2.94 1.95 39.39
CA GLY A 92 3.46 0.61 39.71
C GLY A 92 2.81 -0.54 38.94
N ALA A 93 1.89 -0.27 38.02
CA ALA A 93 1.27 -1.25 37.13
C ALA A 93 1.50 -0.91 35.65
N GLU A 94 1.49 -1.93 34.79
CA GLU A 94 1.43 -1.77 33.34
C GLU A 94 0.01 -1.37 32.93
N PRO A 95 -0.19 -0.34 32.08
CA PRO A 95 -1.50 0.03 31.58
C PRO A 95 -2.12 -1.07 30.69
N ALA A 96 -3.44 -1.23 30.69
CA ALA A 96 -4.09 -2.23 29.85
C ALA A 96 -4.03 -1.85 28.35
N PRO A 97 -3.72 -2.77 27.43
CA PRO A 97 -3.59 -4.20 27.66
C PRO A 97 -2.24 -4.58 28.29
N VAL A 98 -2.31 -5.46 29.30
CA VAL A 98 -1.17 -5.87 30.13
C VAL A 98 -0.52 -7.09 29.49
N ALA A 99 0.74 -6.97 29.07
CA ALA A 99 1.52 -8.05 28.45
C ALA A 99 2.58 -8.66 29.41
N GLY A 100 2.89 -7.99 30.53
CA GLY A 100 3.74 -8.51 31.61
C GLY A 100 5.22 -8.69 31.27
N THR A 101 5.64 -8.31 30.06
CA THR A 101 7.03 -8.41 29.58
C THR A 101 7.40 -7.20 28.72
N PRO A 102 8.67 -6.75 28.72
CA PRO A 102 9.09 -5.70 27.80
C PRO A 102 8.91 -6.15 26.35
N SER A 103 8.00 -5.49 25.62
CA SER A 103 7.83 -5.73 24.18
C SER A 103 9.10 -5.30 23.43
N GLY A 104 9.52 -6.08 22.43
CA GLY A 104 10.73 -5.79 21.63
C GLY A 104 10.69 -4.43 20.91
N TYR A 105 9.51 -3.88 20.70
CA TYR A 105 9.25 -2.55 20.13
C TYR A 105 8.60 -1.59 21.13
N ALA A 106 8.50 -2.01 22.40
CA ALA A 106 7.72 -1.35 23.44
C ALA A 106 6.30 -0.99 22.96
N LEU A 107 5.64 -1.82 22.15
CA LEU A 107 4.25 -1.60 21.75
C LEU A 107 3.32 -2.02 22.88
N PHE A 108 2.15 -1.37 23.00
CA PHE A 108 1.16 -1.75 24.02
C PHE A 108 0.50 -3.10 23.77
N TYR A 109 0.56 -3.61 22.54
CA TYR A 109 0.00 -4.89 22.15
C TYR A 109 1.00 -5.65 21.28
N ASP A 110 0.75 -6.94 21.08
CA ASP A 110 1.56 -7.76 20.20
C ASP A 110 1.60 -7.20 18.78
N ASN A 111 2.81 -7.19 18.21
CA ASN A 111 3.01 -6.52 16.93
C ASN A 111 2.16 -7.15 15.82
N TYR A 112 2.17 -8.48 15.71
CA TYR A 112 1.33 -9.24 14.78
C TYR A 112 1.22 -10.70 15.25
N ILE A 113 -0.02 -11.20 15.37
CA ILE A 113 -0.31 -12.57 15.80
C ILE A 113 -0.79 -13.40 14.60
N ASN A 114 -1.78 -12.92 13.85
CA ASN A 114 -2.34 -13.58 12.67
C ASN A 114 -3.13 -12.58 11.79
N GLN A 115 -3.70 -13.07 10.68
CA GLN A 115 -4.52 -12.32 9.70
C GLN A 115 -5.52 -11.32 10.32
N THR A 116 -6.05 -11.63 11.50
CA THR A 116 -7.12 -10.87 12.17
C THR A 116 -6.70 -10.29 13.52
N ASP A 117 -5.41 -10.40 13.91
CA ASP A 117 -4.95 -9.94 15.22
C ASP A 117 -3.52 -9.34 15.18
N GLY A 118 -3.42 -8.09 15.65
CA GLY A 118 -2.17 -7.34 15.76
C GLY A 118 -2.42 -5.90 16.20
N VAL A 119 -1.35 -5.18 16.53
CA VAL A 119 -1.43 -3.82 17.12
C VAL A 119 -2.25 -2.83 16.31
N CYS A 120 -2.23 -2.91 14.97
CA CYS A 120 -3.02 -2.03 14.11
C CYS A 120 -4.52 -2.21 14.34
N PHE A 121 -4.98 -3.46 14.48
CA PHE A 121 -6.41 -3.76 14.64
C PHE A 121 -6.96 -3.33 15.98
N GLN A 122 -6.10 -3.26 17.01
CA GLN A 122 -6.48 -2.78 18.34
C GLN A 122 -7.00 -1.33 18.33
N CYS A 123 -6.54 -0.51 17.39
CA CYS A 123 -7.03 0.88 17.21
C CYS A 123 -7.97 1.04 16.00
N HIS A 124 -7.83 0.19 14.98
CA HIS A 124 -8.54 0.33 13.70
C HIS A 124 -9.73 -0.65 13.53
N THR A 125 -10.25 -1.25 14.60
CA THR A 125 -11.48 -2.08 14.57
C THR A 125 -12.73 -1.29 14.98
N ASN A 126 -13.94 -1.72 14.59
CA ASN A 126 -15.21 -1.11 14.97
C ASN A 126 -15.52 -1.29 16.46
N VAL A 127 -15.52 -2.54 16.90
CA VAL A 127 -15.94 -2.96 18.23
C VAL A 127 -14.71 -3.14 19.11
N SER A 128 -14.77 -2.63 20.35
CA SER A 128 -13.67 -2.75 21.32
C SER A 128 -12.37 -2.07 20.88
N SER A 129 -12.44 -1.06 20.01
CA SER A 129 -11.28 -0.24 19.67
C SER A 129 -10.74 0.47 20.90
N TYR A 130 -9.41 0.49 21.00
CA TYR A 130 -8.70 1.32 21.96
C TYR A 130 -8.64 2.79 21.55
N GLN A 131 -9.08 3.18 20.35
CA GLN A 131 -9.13 4.59 19.94
C GLN A 131 -10.32 5.33 20.60
N THR A 132 -10.03 6.49 21.19
CA THR A 132 -11.04 7.36 21.81
C THR A 132 -12.00 7.91 20.76
N GLY A 133 -13.29 7.90 21.07
CA GLY A 133 -14.35 8.26 20.12
C GLY A 133 -14.84 7.08 19.29
N GLY A 134 -14.30 5.89 19.53
CA GLY A 134 -14.62 4.67 18.81
C GLY A 134 -13.74 4.48 17.57
N SER A 135 -14.17 3.57 16.72
CA SER A 135 -13.41 3.15 15.54
C SER A 135 -13.14 4.25 14.53
N LEU A 136 -11.95 4.18 13.95
CA LEU A 136 -11.68 4.81 12.67
C LEU A 136 -12.40 4.02 11.58
N VAL A 137 -13.53 4.56 11.12
CA VAL A 137 -14.24 3.99 9.97
C VAL A 137 -13.28 3.86 8.79
N ASN A 138 -13.07 2.64 8.30
CA ASN A 138 -12.13 2.35 7.21
C ASN A 138 -12.86 1.71 6.03
N ARG A 139 -13.41 2.59 5.19
CA ARG A 139 -14.13 2.21 3.98
C ARG A 139 -13.19 1.73 2.87
N SER A 140 -13.73 0.98 1.91
CA SER A 140 -13.05 0.55 0.68
C SER A 140 -12.51 1.71 -0.16
N TYR A 141 -11.65 1.39 -1.13
CA TYR A 141 -11.25 2.33 -2.17
C TYR A 141 -12.45 2.75 -3.03
N SER A 142 -13.38 1.82 -3.34
CA SER A 142 -14.64 2.14 -4.04
C SER A 142 -15.42 3.26 -3.33
N PHE A 143 -15.48 3.27 -2.00
CA PHE A 143 -16.10 4.38 -1.26
C PHE A 143 -15.21 5.63 -1.25
N ARG A 144 -13.94 5.47 -0.87
CA ARG A 144 -13.04 6.61 -0.61
C ARG A 144 -12.75 7.39 -1.88
N ALA A 145 -12.29 6.71 -2.91
CA ALA A 145 -11.89 7.31 -4.17
C ALA A 145 -13.04 7.31 -5.18
N GLY A 146 -13.70 6.15 -5.33
CA GLY A 146 -14.82 5.97 -6.24
C GLY A 146 -16.10 6.71 -5.83
N GLY A 147 -16.24 7.10 -4.55
CA GLY A 147 -17.42 7.82 -4.07
C GLY A 147 -18.68 6.95 -3.95
N TRP A 148 -18.54 5.62 -4.04
CA TRP A 148 -19.63 4.69 -3.84
C TRP A 148 -20.20 4.79 -2.42
N THR A 149 -21.52 4.82 -2.26
CA THR A 149 -22.17 5.13 -0.97
C THR A 149 -22.77 3.93 -0.25
N ALA A 150 -22.87 2.78 -0.93
CA ALA A 150 -23.45 1.56 -0.36
C ALA A 150 -22.40 0.60 0.24
N ASP A 151 -21.17 1.07 0.43
CA ASP A 151 -20.12 0.29 1.07
C ASP A 151 -20.48 -0.06 2.52
N THR A 152 -20.46 -1.35 2.82
CA THR A 152 -20.79 -1.88 4.13
C THR A 152 -19.58 -2.01 5.04
N LEU A 153 -18.36 -2.00 4.49
CA LEU A 153 -17.13 -2.11 5.28
C LEU A 153 -17.02 -0.95 6.25
N ASN A 154 -16.84 -1.24 7.54
CA ASN A 154 -16.68 -0.21 8.56
C ASN A 154 -15.27 -0.13 9.11
N ASP A 155 -14.46 -1.16 9.04
CA ASP A 155 -13.14 -1.16 9.66
C ASP A 155 -12.12 -2.01 8.91
N ILE A 156 -10.84 -1.89 9.29
CA ILE A 156 -9.75 -2.57 8.57
C ILE A 156 -9.74 -4.08 8.87
N LEU A 157 -10.20 -4.49 10.06
CA LEU A 157 -10.26 -5.89 10.42
C LEU A 157 -11.28 -6.60 9.53
N GLU A 158 -12.44 -6.00 9.30
CA GLU A 158 -13.45 -6.48 8.36
C GLU A 158 -12.87 -6.60 6.94
N ALA A 159 -12.15 -5.59 6.47
CA ALA A 159 -11.52 -5.60 5.15
C ALA A 159 -10.43 -6.69 4.99
N PHE A 160 -9.82 -7.17 6.09
CA PHE A 160 -8.88 -8.29 6.08
C PHE A 160 -9.51 -9.64 6.46
N SER A 161 -10.81 -9.67 6.75
CA SER A 161 -11.54 -10.86 7.20
C SER A 161 -12.34 -11.54 6.08
N PHE A 162 -12.24 -11.08 4.83
CA PHE A 162 -12.93 -11.73 3.72
C PHE A 162 -12.43 -13.15 3.45
N ILE A 163 -13.39 -14.07 3.26
CA ILE A 163 -13.14 -15.49 2.95
C ILE A 163 -14.00 -15.87 1.73
N SER A 164 -13.42 -16.70 0.86
CA SER A 164 -13.91 -17.16 -0.45
C SER A 164 -15.44 -17.11 -0.67
N PRO A 165 -15.94 -16.56 -1.80
CA PRO A 165 -15.19 -16.08 -2.97
C PRO A 165 -14.53 -14.71 -2.77
N ALA A 166 -14.92 -14.01 -1.70
CA ALA A 166 -14.29 -12.78 -1.26
C ALA A 166 -12.83 -13.04 -0.84
N VAL A 167 -11.95 -12.08 -1.05
CA VAL A 167 -10.52 -12.23 -0.73
C VAL A 167 -9.95 -10.95 -0.14
N SER A 168 -8.91 -11.12 0.68
CA SER A 168 -8.07 -10.03 1.18
C SER A 168 -6.62 -10.30 0.82
N HIS A 169 -5.80 -9.25 0.78
CA HIS A 169 -4.36 -9.43 0.89
C HIS A 169 -4.05 -10.20 2.19
N ASN A 170 -3.46 -11.37 2.05
CA ASN A 170 -3.16 -12.23 3.19
C ASN A 170 -1.91 -11.72 3.90
N LEU A 171 -2.07 -11.28 5.14
CA LEU A 171 -1.02 -10.68 5.97
C LEU A 171 0.04 -11.71 6.40
N ASP A 172 -0.31 -13.00 6.52
CA ASP A 172 0.68 -14.07 6.77
C ASP A 172 1.56 -14.29 5.54
N ASP A 173 0.96 -14.30 4.34
CA ASP A 173 1.68 -14.40 3.07
C ASP A 173 2.59 -13.16 2.86
N ILE A 174 2.07 -11.95 3.16
CA ILE A 174 2.85 -10.70 3.11
C ILE A 174 4.02 -10.75 4.10
N LYS A 175 3.77 -11.12 5.35
CA LYS A 175 4.81 -11.21 6.39
C LYS A 175 5.91 -12.18 5.96
N THR A 176 5.51 -13.32 5.40
CA THR A 176 6.44 -14.33 4.87
C THR A 176 7.28 -13.74 3.75
N PHE A 177 6.64 -13.05 2.79
CA PHE A 177 7.33 -12.46 1.65
C PHE A 177 8.29 -11.33 2.03
N ILE A 178 7.89 -10.41 2.91
CA ILE A 178 8.75 -9.27 3.26
C ILE A 178 9.90 -9.67 4.19
N THR A 179 9.78 -10.75 4.96
CA THR A 179 10.83 -11.16 5.90
C THR A 179 12.15 -11.43 5.18
N GLY A 180 13.19 -10.64 5.49
CA GLY A 180 14.50 -10.72 4.83
C GLY A 180 14.63 -9.87 3.56
N ASN A 181 13.56 -9.21 3.12
CA ASN A 181 13.55 -8.25 2.02
C ASN A 181 13.51 -6.82 2.56
N TRP A 182 14.18 -5.89 1.87
CA TRP A 182 14.10 -4.43 2.13
C TRP A 182 14.27 -4.01 3.61
N GLY A 183 15.11 -4.74 4.36
CA GLY A 183 15.36 -4.47 5.77
C GLY A 183 14.23 -4.87 6.73
N TYR A 184 13.16 -5.51 6.25
CA TYR A 184 12.15 -6.11 7.11
C TYR A 184 12.69 -7.39 7.76
N THR A 185 12.26 -7.62 9.00
CA THR A 185 12.64 -8.77 9.83
C THR A 185 11.41 -9.61 10.17
N ALA A 186 11.61 -10.81 10.71
CA ALA A 186 10.50 -11.68 11.17
C ALA A 186 9.60 -11.02 12.23
N ASN A 187 10.12 -9.99 12.90
CA ASN A 187 9.42 -9.22 13.90
C ASN A 187 8.66 -8.01 13.30
N SER A 188 8.79 -7.72 12.01
CA SER A 188 8.08 -6.62 11.35
C SER A 188 6.60 -6.94 11.18
N ASN A 189 5.75 -5.91 11.29
CA ASN A 189 4.31 -6.04 11.06
C ASN A 189 4.05 -6.00 9.54
N PRO A 190 3.21 -6.89 8.98
CA PRO A 190 2.93 -6.92 7.54
C PRO A 190 2.22 -5.65 7.02
N CYS A 191 1.41 -4.97 7.83
CA CYS A 191 0.81 -3.68 7.48
C CYS A 191 1.89 -2.61 7.24
N ASN A 192 3.02 -2.72 7.94
CA ASN A 192 4.15 -1.82 7.76
C ASN A 192 4.84 -1.99 6.40
N ALA A 193 4.58 -3.07 5.64
CA ALA A 193 5.06 -3.17 4.27
C ALA A 193 4.52 -2.04 3.38
N CYS A 194 3.25 -1.67 3.62
CA CYS A 194 2.50 -0.73 2.80
C CYS A 194 2.34 0.65 3.44
N HIS A 195 2.54 0.75 4.75
CA HIS A 195 2.30 1.95 5.52
C HIS A 195 3.47 2.25 6.46
N ASN A 196 3.91 3.51 6.52
CA ASN A 196 4.74 3.98 7.60
C ASN A 196 3.84 4.58 8.70
N PRO A 197 3.61 3.92 9.84
CA PRO A 197 2.74 4.43 10.89
C PRO A 197 3.25 5.74 11.53
N HIS A 198 4.53 6.08 11.35
CA HIS A 198 5.09 7.35 11.81
C HIS A 198 4.93 8.49 10.80
N ALA A 199 4.52 8.23 9.57
CA ALA A 199 4.40 9.27 8.53
C ALA A 199 3.00 9.32 7.90
N ALA A 200 2.28 8.19 7.85
CA ALA A 200 1.03 8.01 7.12
C ALA A 200 0.05 9.15 7.40
N GLN A 201 -0.46 9.76 6.34
CA GLN A 201 -1.46 10.81 6.42
C GLN A 201 -2.86 10.23 6.26
N GLY A 202 -3.84 10.90 6.83
CA GLY A 202 -5.24 10.48 6.75
C GLY A 202 -5.79 10.86 5.39
N ASP A 203 -6.51 9.94 4.77
CA ASP A 203 -6.99 10.09 3.39
C ASP A 203 -8.50 9.77 3.29
N PRO A 204 -9.38 10.62 3.85
CA PRO A 204 -9.12 11.97 4.39
C PRO A 204 -8.84 12.05 5.90
N LEU A 205 -8.03 13.03 6.31
CA LEU A 205 -7.65 13.25 7.71
C LEU A 205 -8.86 13.67 8.56
N GLY A 206 -9.08 12.96 9.68
CA GLY A 206 -10.14 13.29 10.64
C GLY A 206 -11.57 13.09 10.13
N ALA A 207 -11.74 12.52 8.92
CA ALA A 207 -13.04 12.29 8.31
C ALA A 207 -13.20 10.82 7.84
N PRO A 208 -13.17 9.85 8.79
CA PRO A 208 -13.12 8.43 8.47
C PRO A 208 -14.40 7.89 7.78
N ASN A 209 -15.50 8.63 7.72
CA ASN A 209 -16.69 8.22 6.97
C ASN A 209 -17.00 9.16 5.79
N SER A 210 -15.96 9.69 5.15
CA SER A 210 -16.09 10.62 4.02
C SER A 210 -15.25 10.17 2.84
N ALA A 211 -15.80 10.31 1.65
CA ALA A 211 -15.04 10.14 0.43
C ALA A 211 -14.00 11.27 0.29
N LYS A 212 -12.93 11.01 -0.47
CA LYS A 212 -11.86 11.97 -0.73
C LYS A 212 -12.41 13.16 -1.51
N SER A 213 -11.80 14.32 -1.25
CA SER A 213 -11.99 15.56 -2.00
C SER A 213 -10.62 16.17 -2.30
N SER A 214 -10.56 17.10 -3.27
CA SER A 214 -9.32 17.76 -3.67
C SER A 214 -8.64 18.52 -2.53
N THR A 215 -9.39 18.90 -1.48
CA THR A 215 -8.88 19.61 -0.31
C THR A 215 -8.63 18.72 0.92
N THR A 216 -9.09 17.46 0.90
CA THR A 216 -9.01 16.57 2.08
C THR A 216 -8.18 15.32 1.84
N ARG A 217 -7.64 15.13 0.63
CA ARG A 217 -6.78 13.98 0.30
C ARG A 217 -5.50 13.99 1.15
N GLY A 218 -5.09 12.81 1.58
CA GLY A 218 -3.77 12.57 2.18
C GLY A 218 -3.00 11.47 1.45
N TRP A 219 -1.88 11.09 2.04
CA TRP A 219 -0.95 10.10 1.51
C TRP A 219 -0.75 8.95 2.52
N PRO A 220 -1.50 7.85 2.37
CA PRO A 220 -1.49 6.79 3.38
C PRO A 220 -0.39 5.75 3.16
N VAL A 221 0.18 5.65 1.96
CA VAL A 221 1.09 4.57 1.58
C VAL A 221 2.55 4.97 1.63
N SER A 222 3.42 3.98 1.81
CA SER A 222 4.88 4.06 1.70
C SER A 222 5.37 2.84 0.93
N ARG A 223 6.41 2.98 0.13
CA ARG A 223 6.93 1.87 -0.68
C ARG A 223 7.65 0.81 0.18
N PRO A 224 7.31 -0.48 0.06
CA PRO A 224 8.03 -1.55 0.75
C PRO A 224 9.54 -1.51 0.47
N SER A 225 9.93 -1.26 -0.78
CA SER A 225 11.34 -1.27 -1.20
C SER A 225 12.18 -0.13 -0.63
N GLN A 226 11.53 0.91 -0.10
CA GLN A 226 12.16 2.09 0.50
C GLN A 226 12.14 2.06 2.03
N HIS A 227 11.78 0.93 2.63
CA HIS A 227 11.76 0.77 4.08
C HIS A 227 13.14 1.01 4.69
N THR A 228 13.14 1.77 5.79
CA THR A 228 14.34 2.09 6.56
C THR A 228 13.95 2.42 8.00
N THR A 229 14.90 2.26 8.92
CA THR A 229 14.72 2.60 10.33
C THR A 229 14.72 4.11 10.58
N ASP A 230 15.16 4.92 9.63
CA ASP A 230 14.98 6.38 9.69
C ASP A 230 13.60 6.76 9.14
N ASN A 231 12.67 7.03 10.04
CA ASN A 231 11.29 7.41 9.67
C ASN A 231 11.20 8.65 8.78
N ASN A 232 12.23 9.51 8.71
CA ASN A 232 12.22 10.65 7.79
C ASN A 232 12.66 10.26 6.37
N ALA A 233 13.47 9.20 6.25
CA ALA A 233 13.89 8.64 4.98
C ALA A 233 12.90 7.60 4.46
N TRP A 234 12.19 6.89 5.34
CA TRP A 234 11.07 6.03 4.99
C TRP A 234 9.81 6.88 4.72
N GLY A 235 9.89 7.66 3.65
CA GLY A 235 8.87 8.64 3.29
C GLY A 235 7.53 8.02 2.87
N LEU A 236 6.56 8.90 2.68
CA LEU A 236 5.30 8.57 2.04
C LEU A 236 5.53 8.40 0.53
N TRP A 237 4.56 7.77 -0.12
CA TRP A 237 4.55 7.62 -1.56
C TRP A 237 3.30 8.28 -2.13
N GLY A 238 3.52 9.12 -3.13
CA GLY A 238 2.50 9.95 -3.73
C GLY A 238 2.50 11.36 -3.18
N ASP A 239 3.28 11.72 -2.16
CA ASP A 239 3.31 13.08 -1.62
C ASP A 239 4.26 14.02 -2.38
N ASN A 240 5.29 13.48 -3.04
CA ASN A 240 6.30 14.28 -3.72
C ASN A 240 6.11 14.36 -5.25
N THR A 241 6.91 15.22 -5.88
CA THR A 241 7.06 15.27 -7.34
C THR A 241 7.68 13.97 -7.84
N GLY A 242 7.14 13.40 -8.92
CA GLY A 242 7.63 12.14 -9.48
C GLY A 242 6.91 10.90 -8.96
N GLU A 243 5.88 11.08 -8.11
CA GLU A 243 5.16 9.99 -7.44
C GLU A 243 3.66 9.98 -7.78
N LYS A 244 3.22 10.79 -8.74
CA LYS A 244 1.84 10.81 -9.22
C LYS A 244 1.67 9.89 -10.41
N MET A 245 0.45 9.45 -10.66
CA MET A 245 0.15 8.64 -11.84
C MET A 245 0.50 9.39 -13.13
N SER A 246 0.34 10.71 -13.17
CA SER A 246 0.79 11.54 -14.29
C SER A 246 2.32 11.50 -14.50
N ASP A 247 3.10 11.38 -13.43
CA ASP A 247 4.55 11.26 -13.50
C ASP A 247 4.95 9.85 -14.01
N TYR A 248 4.25 8.81 -13.55
CA TYR A 248 4.48 7.43 -13.94
C TYR A 248 4.31 7.18 -15.44
N VAL A 249 3.24 7.72 -16.03
CA VAL A 249 2.90 7.49 -17.44
C VAL A 249 3.83 8.25 -18.40
N GLY A 250 4.41 9.37 -17.96
CA GLY A 250 5.37 10.14 -18.75
C GLY A 250 4.78 10.60 -20.09
N ALA A 251 5.34 10.11 -21.20
CA ALA A 251 4.86 10.44 -22.56
C ALA A 251 3.60 9.66 -22.98
N LEU A 252 3.18 8.67 -22.19
CA LEU A 252 1.91 7.96 -22.37
C LEU A 252 0.78 8.81 -21.76
N SER A 253 -0.43 8.25 -21.70
CA SER A 253 -1.55 8.93 -21.05
C SER A 253 -2.26 8.02 -20.06
N TYR A 254 -2.62 8.61 -18.92
CA TYR A 254 -3.59 8.08 -17.96
C TYR A 254 -4.96 8.71 -18.25
N GLN A 255 -6.02 8.00 -17.89
CA GLN A 255 -7.37 8.54 -17.86
C GLN A 255 -8.04 8.04 -16.57
N ALA A 256 -8.33 8.97 -15.67
CA ALA A 256 -9.05 8.66 -14.44
C ALA A 256 -10.45 8.12 -14.78
N PRO A 257 -10.90 7.05 -14.11
CA PRO A 257 -12.27 6.57 -14.24
C PRO A 257 -13.25 7.60 -13.69
N TYR A 258 -14.49 7.56 -14.17
CA TYR A 258 -15.56 8.33 -13.56
C TYR A 258 -15.75 7.94 -12.11
N ARG A 259 -16.09 8.94 -11.30
CA ARG A 259 -16.56 8.71 -9.94
C ARG A 259 -17.99 8.18 -9.97
N TYR A 260 -18.36 7.35 -8.99
CA TYR A 260 -19.69 6.75 -8.86
C TYR A 260 -20.82 7.75 -9.09
N GLY A 261 -21.73 7.41 -10.01
CA GLY A 261 -22.90 8.23 -10.34
C GLY A 261 -22.58 9.51 -11.14
N SER A 262 -21.38 9.62 -11.71
CA SER A 262 -20.93 10.79 -12.47
C SER A 262 -20.51 10.43 -13.89
N THR A 263 -20.59 11.42 -14.77
CA THR A 263 -20.00 11.42 -16.12
C THR A 263 -19.15 12.69 -16.37
N THR A 264 -18.92 13.49 -15.33
CA THR A 264 -18.22 14.79 -15.42
C THR A 264 -17.17 14.99 -14.34
N THR A 265 -17.12 14.10 -13.35
CA THR A 265 -16.12 14.10 -12.27
C THR A 265 -15.48 12.74 -12.13
N PHE A 266 -14.23 12.73 -11.67
CA PHE A 266 -13.35 11.59 -11.76
C PHE A 266 -12.77 11.20 -10.42
N GLU A 267 -12.27 9.97 -10.36
CA GLU A 267 -11.46 9.49 -9.24
C GLU A 267 -10.11 10.21 -9.16
N PRO A 268 -9.46 10.27 -7.98
CA PRO A 268 -9.96 9.75 -6.69
C PRO A 268 -10.80 10.77 -5.91
N ASP A 269 -10.83 12.03 -6.30
CA ASP A 269 -11.27 13.12 -5.42
C ASP A 269 -12.54 13.86 -5.89
N GLY A 270 -13.15 13.40 -6.99
CA GLY A 270 -14.37 13.98 -7.53
C GLY A 270 -14.16 15.33 -8.21
N SER A 271 -12.91 15.69 -8.52
CA SER A 271 -12.59 16.83 -9.37
C SER A 271 -12.76 16.50 -10.85
N THR A 272 -12.50 17.47 -11.71
CA THR A 272 -12.45 17.31 -13.17
C THR A 272 -11.08 16.85 -13.68
N THR A 273 -10.14 16.55 -12.78
CA THR A 273 -8.79 16.10 -13.12
C THR A 273 -8.83 14.66 -13.65
N GLN A 274 -8.21 14.44 -14.82
CA GLN A 274 -8.29 13.17 -15.55
C GLN A 274 -6.93 12.52 -15.78
N ASP A 275 -5.85 13.29 -15.68
CA ASP A 275 -4.50 12.88 -16.06
C ASP A 275 -3.74 12.16 -14.94
N GLY A 276 -4.35 12.02 -13.76
CA GLY A 276 -3.77 11.33 -12.62
C GLY A 276 -2.77 12.17 -11.83
N SER A 277 -2.69 13.49 -12.07
CA SER A 277 -1.86 14.41 -11.28
C SER A 277 -2.30 14.53 -9.81
N ASN A 278 -3.52 14.09 -9.49
CA ASN A 278 -4.09 13.99 -8.15
C ASN A 278 -4.15 12.55 -7.61
N LEU A 279 -3.56 11.57 -8.30
CA LEU A 279 -3.55 10.16 -7.91
C LEU A 279 -2.11 9.70 -7.63
N THR A 280 -1.92 8.93 -6.56
CA THR A 280 -0.64 8.25 -6.30
C THR A 280 -0.29 7.31 -7.45
N ASP A 281 0.99 7.23 -7.81
CA ASP A 281 1.52 6.17 -8.66
C ASP A 281 1.43 4.80 -7.95
N PHE A 282 0.24 4.22 -7.93
CA PHE A 282 0.01 2.87 -7.41
C PHE A 282 0.72 1.78 -8.23
N PRO A 283 0.90 1.88 -9.56
CA PRO A 283 1.74 0.94 -10.31
C PRO A 283 3.14 0.75 -9.71
N THR A 284 3.88 1.82 -9.45
CA THR A 284 5.21 1.72 -8.83
C THR A 284 5.13 1.15 -7.41
N PHE A 285 4.12 1.53 -6.63
CA PHE A 285 3.92 0.97 -5.30
C PHE A 285 3.63 -0.54 -5.32
N CYS A 286 2.68 -1.00 -6.13
CA CYS A 286 2.26 -2.40 -6.19
C CYS A 286 3.37 -3.29 -6.78
N THR A 287 4.13 -2.78 -7.75
CA THR A 287 5.20 -3.53 -8.43
C THR A 287 6.49 -3.66 -7.63
N ASP A 288 6.61 -3.03 -6.46
CA ASP A 288 7.65 -3.40 -5.49
C ASP A 288 7.55 -4.89 -5.15
N CYS A 289 6.33 -5.38 -4.91
CA CYS A 289 6.05 -6.79 -4.64
C CYS A 289 5.66 -7.55 -5.91
N HIS A 290 4.70 -7.03 -6.69
CA HIS A 290 4.14 -7.71 -7.85
C HIS A 290 4.88 -7.35 -9.14
N ASN A 291 5.98 -8.05 -9.42
CA ASN A 291 6.81 -7.81 -10.60
C ASN A 291 7.16 -9.11 -11.33
N THR A 292 8.08 -9.00 -12.28
CA THR A 292 8.50 -10.09 -13.17
C THR A 292 9.38 -11.13 -12.49
N THR A 293 9.95 -10.82 -11.32
CA THR A 293 10.97 -11.65 -10.67
C THR A 293 10.50 -12.26 -9.35
N ASN A 294 9.64 -11.56 -8.60
CA ASN A 294 9.21 -12.01 -7.29
C ASN A 294 8.29 -13.22 -7.42
N THR A 295 8.62 -14.28 -6.68
CA THR A 295 7.75 -15.45 -6.54
C THR A 295 7.02 -15.35 -5.21
N ILE A 296 5.72 -15.08 -5.26
CA ILE A 296 4.87 -14.91 -4.09
C ILE A 296 3.89 -16.08 -4.03
N TYR A 297 3.95 -16.87 -2.95
CA TYR A 297 2.96 -17.91 -2.70
C TYR A 297 1.71 -17.28 -2.09
N SER A 298 0.53 -17.64 -2.62
CA SER A 298 -0.75 -17.28 -2.03
C SER A 298 -1.37 -18.52 -1.40
N THR A 299 -1.51 -18.49 -0.09
CA THR A 299 -2.19 -19.53 0.66
C THR A 299 -3.68 -19.59 0.28
N THR A 300 -4.30 -18.43 0.05
CA THR A 300 -5.70 -18.31 -0.41
C THR A 300 -5.95 -19.03 -1.74
N LEU A 301 -5.00 -18.95 -2.68
CA LEU A 301 -5.12 -19.59 -3.99
C LEU A 301 -4.45 -20.97 -4.06
N GLY A 302 -3.72 -21.38 -3.02
CA GLY A 302 -2.96 -22.64 -2.98
C GLY A 302 -1.85 -22.74 -4.03
N ARG A 303 -1.35 -21.60 -4.53
CA ARG A 303 -0.36 -21.54 -5.62
C ARG A 303 0.45 -20.25 -5.60
N ASN A 304 1.53 -20.21 -6.36
CA ASN A 304 2.20 -18.95 -6.65
C ASN A 304 1.31 -18.01 -7.47
N LEU A 305 1.35 -16.73 -7.12
CA LEU A 305 0.76 -15.65 -7.90
C LEU A 305 1.44 -15.58 -9.27
N ARG A 306 0.68 -15.10 -10.27
CA ARG A 306 1.26 -14.80 -11.58
C ARG A 306 2.12 -13.56 -11.44
N THR A 307 3.26 -13.55 -12.12
CA THR A 307 4.11 -12.36 -12.21
C THR A 307 3.44 -11.31 -13.10
N ILE A 308 3.74 -10.04 -12.82
CA ILE A 308 3.18 -8.89 -13.52
C ILE A 308 4.33 -8.16 -14.22
N ASP A 309 4.10 -7.75 -15.46
CA ASP A 309 5.04 -6.90 -16.21
C ASP A 309 4.34 -5.62 -16.67
N TRP A 310 4.09 -4.71 -15.72
CA TRP A 310 3.31 -3.49 -16.01
C TRP A 310 3.95 -2.59 -17.07
N ASN A 311 5.24 -2.78 -17.39
CA ASN A 311 5.88 -2.06 -18.48
C ASN A 311 5.49 -2.57 -19.87
N ASN A 312 4.94 -3.77 -19.97
CA ASN A 312 4.62 -4.44 -21.23
C ASN A 312 3.16 -4.90 -21.34
N GLU A 313 2.42 -4.91 -20.23
CA GLU A 313 1.00 -5.24 -20.19
C GLU A 313 0.14 -4.14 -20.86
N LYS A 314 -0.91 -4.51 -21.59
CA LYS A 314 -1.82 -3.63 -22.37
C LYS A 314 -2.57 -2.60 -21.51
N HIS A 315 -2.95 -2.96 -20.29
CA HIS A 315 -3.46 -2.02 -19.29
C HIS A 315 -2.35 -1.30 -18.53
N GLY A 316 -1.10 -1.76 -18.67
CA GLY A 316 0.10 -1.06 -18.22
C GLY A 316 0.66 -0.14 -19.32
N LYS A 317 1.97 -0.17 -19.54
CA LYS A 317 2.66 0.63 -20.58
C LYS A 317 2.74 -0.07 -21.95
N GLY A 318 2.24 -1.30 -22.05
CA GLY A 318 2.05 -2.00 -23.30
C GLY A 318 1.01 -1.28 -24.15
N ASN A 319 1.30 -1.10 -25.43
CA ASN A 319 0.41 -0.36 -26.30
C ASN A 319 -0.69 -1.27 -26.88
N ALA A 320 -1.90 -0.71 -27.07
CA ALA A 320 -2.86 -1.28 -28.00
C ALA A 320 -2.25 -1.29 -29.41
N ASP A 321 -2.35 -2.42 -30.13
CA ASP A 321 -1.67 -2.54 -31.43
C ASP A 321 -2.35 -1.66 -32.48
N ILE A 322 -3.67 -1.44 -32.35
CA ILE A 322 -4.42 -0.56 -33.25
C ILE A 322 -5.51 0.23 -32.49
N SER A 323 -6.78 -0.20 -32.48
CA SER A 323 -7.89 0.50 -31.81
C SER A 323 -8.78 -0.45 -31.02
N LEU A 324 -9.45 0.10 -29.99
CA LEU A 324 -10.34 -0.57 -29.04
C LEU A 324 -11.71 0.13 -29.00
N CYS A 325 -12.77 -0.64 -28.71
CA CYS A 325 -14.10 -0.14 -28.38
C CYS A 325 -14.18 0.05 -26.86
N GLY A 326 -14.23 1.31 -26.43
CA GLY A 326 -14.26 1.71 -25.03
C GLY A 326 -15.38 2.69 -24.72
N ASP A 327 -15.84 2.58 -23.49
CA ASP A 327 -16.82 3.44 -22.85
C ASP A 327 -16.15 4.71 -22.34
N ASN A 328 -16.91 5.81 -22.32
CA ASN A 328 -16.41 7.04 -21.71
C ASN A 328 -15.99 6.79 -20.24
N PRO A 329 -14.90 7.44 -19.77
CA PRO A 329 -14.13 8.48 -20.44
C PRO A 329 -12.99 7.94 -21.32
N TYR A 330 -12.97 6.65 -21.63
CA TYR A 330 -11.96 5.99 -22.46
C TYR A 330 -12.42 5.98 -23.93
N PRO A 331 -11.96 6.93 -24.77
CA PRO A 331 -12.52 7.10 -26.11
C PRO A 331 -12.22 5.89 -27.00
N SER A 332 -13.25 5.39 -27.69
CA SER A 332 -13.11 4.41 -28.76
C SER A 332 -12.28 4.95 -29.94
N GLY A 333 -11.52 4.08 -30.60
CA GLY A 333 -10.93 4.39 -31.92
C GLY A 333 -9.60 5.14 -31.93
N THR A 334 -8.92 5.33 -30.80
CA THR A 334 -7.59 5.97 -30.78
C THR A 334 -6.49 4.98 -31.17
N THR A 335 -5.87 5.19 -32.34
CA THR A 335 -4.63 4.49 -32.73
C THR A 335 -3.46 4.97 -31.91
N GLY A 336 -2.79 4.03 -31.23
CA GLY A 336 -1.58 4.31 -30.47
C GLY A 336 -1.88 4.96 -29.11
N LEU A 337 -1.35 4.30 -28.09
CA LEU A 337 -1.32 4.60 -26.66
C LEU A 337 -2.63 4.34 -25.91
N GLY A 338 -3.04 3.07 -25.88
CA GLY A 338 -3.99 2.59 -24.86
C GLY A 338 -3.68 3.18 -23.49
N LYS A 339 -4.71 3.64 -22.76
CA LYS A 339 -4.53 4.36 -21.51
C LYS A 339 -3.85 3.45 -20.50
N VAL A 340 -2.73 3.89 -19.93
CA VAL A 340 -2.13 3.20 -18.78
C VAL A 340 -3.12 3.30 -17.64
N LEU A 341 -3.42 2.19 -16.96
CA LEU A 341 -4.29 2.16 -15.80
C LEU A 341 -3.47 2.13 -14.51
N SER A 342 -4.08 2.64 -13.44
CA SER A 342 -3.61 2.43 -12.07
C SER A 342 -4.11 1.07 -11.59
N CYS A 343 -3.34 0.40 -10.71
CA CYS A 343 -3.77 -0.87 -10.11
C CYS A 343 -5.11 -0.72 -9.36
N THR A 344 -5.34 0.44 -8.74
CA THR A 344 -6.55 0.77 -7.98
C THR A 344 -7.77 1.12 -8.84
N ASP A 345 -7.60 1.23 -10.16
CA ASP A 345 -8.75 1.42 -11.06
C ASP A 345 -9.65 0.18 -11.03
N CYS A 346 -9.08 -1.01 -10.81
CA CYS A 346 -9.81 -2.29 -10.77
C CYS A 346 -9.76 -2.98 -9.39
N HIS A 347 -8.72 -2.77 -8.59
CA HIS A 347 -8.47 -3.54 -7.37
C HIS A 347 -8.66 -2.74 -6.08
N GLU A 348 -9.29 -3.38 -5.09
CA GLU A 348 -9.27 -2.95 -3.70
C GLU A 348 -7.90 -3.25 -3.07
N PRO A 349 -7.28 -2.29 -2.36
CA PRO A 349 -5.94 -2.47 -1.82
C PRO A 349 -5.88 -3.38 -0.58
N HIS A 350 -6.99 -3.56 0.15
CA HIS A 350 -7.03 -4.40 1.36
C HIS A 350 -7.76 -5.72 1.10
N GLY A 351 -9.08 -5.63 0.90
CA GLY A 351 -9.91 -6.78 0.59
C GLY A 351 -11.19 -6.39 -0.12
N SER A 352 -11.79 -7.38 -0.77
CA SER A 352 -12.99 -7.22 -1.58
C SER A 352 -13.94 -8.42 -1.41
N PRO A 353 -15.27 -8.19 -1.50
CA PRO A 353 -16.24 -9.27 -1.63
C PRO A 353 -16.11 -10.07 -2.94
N ASN A 354 -15.37 -9.57 -3.94
CA ASN A 354 -15.09 -10.29 -5.18
C ASN A 354 -13.71 -10.96 -5.14
N ALA A 355 -13.58 -12.05 -5.88
CA ALA A 355 -12.30 -12.71 -6.11
C ALA A 355 -11.29 -11.74 -6.75
N PHE A 356 -9.99 -12.01 -6.56
CA PHE A 356 -8.89 -11.20 -7.12
C PHE A 356 -8.93 -9.72 -6.71
N LEU A 357 -9.50 -9.43 -5.54
CA LEU A 357 -9.59 -8.08 -5.00
C LEU A 357 -10.35 -7.10 -5.91
N ILE A 358 -11.22 -7.57 -6.80
CA ILE A 358 -11.91 -6.68 -7.75
C ILE A 358 -12.91 -5.76 -7.02
N ARG A 359 -12.88 -4.47 -7.32
CA ARG A 359 -13.80 -3.47 -6.76
C ARG A 359 -15.27 -3.79 -7.01
N ASN A 360 -16.17 -3.29 -6.17
CA ASN A 360 -17.62 -3.38 -6.42
C ASN A 360 -18.15 -2.33 -7.39
N GLU A 361 -17.40 -1.26 -7.59
CA GLU A 361 -17.75 -0.13 -8.42
C GLU A 361 -16.51 0.29 -9.20
N VAL A 362 -16.67 0.46 -10.51
CA VAL A 362 -15.61 0.86 -11.44
C VAL A 362 -16.23 1.78 -12.50
N ASN A 363 -15.52 2.86 -12.80
CA ASN A 363 -15.86 3.82 -13.85
C ASN A 363 -17.30 4.37 -13.74
N GLY A 364 -17.71 4.82 -12.56
CA GLY A 364 -18.97 5.51 -12.35
C GLY A 364 -20.17 4.62 -12.06
N GLY A 365 -19.99 3.29 -12.08
CA GLY A 365 -21.07 2.31 -11.97
C GLY A 365 -20.70 1.09 -11.12
N VAL A 366 -21.68 0.53 -10.43
CA VAL A 366 -21.54 -0.75 -9.71
C VAL A 366 -21.41 -1.88 -10.73
N LEU A 367 -20.62 -2.90 -10.42
CA LEU A 367 -20.54 -4.12 -11.23
C LEU A 367 -21.93 -4.77 -11.37
N GLY A 368 -22.20 -5.39 -12.51
CA GLY A 368 -23.48 -6.06 -12.78
C GLY A 368 -23.76 -7.30 -11.91
N GLY A 369 -22.75 -7.78 -11.19
CA GLY A 369 -22.83 -8.94 -10.30
C GLY A 369 -21.53 -9.15 -9.54
N SER A 370 -21.36 -10.33 -8.95
CA SER A 370 -20.16 -10.71 -8.19
C SER A 370 -19.23 -11.59 -9.02
N ILE A 371 -17.93 -11.37 -8.90
CA ILE A 371 -16.90 -12.20 -9.56
C ILE A 371 -16.39 -13.22 -8.56
N GLY A 372 -16.82 -14.48 -8.72
CA GLY A 372 -16.51 -15.54 -7.76
C GLY A 372 -15.24 -16.33 -8.05
N SER A 373 -14.78 -16.34 -9.30
CA SER A 373 -13.70 -17.22 -9.76
C SER A 373 -13.06 -16.68 -11.04
N PHE A 374 -11.82 -17.08 -11.28
CA PHE A 374 -11.06 -16.70 -12.47
C PHE A 374 -11.67 -17.23 -13.76
N SER A 375 -12.30 -18.41 -13.77
CA SER A 375 -12.74 -19.09 -15.01
C SER A 375 -14.24 -18.95 -15.26
N THR A 376 -14.82 -17.80 -14.92
CA THR A 376 -16.26 -17.55 -15.05
C THR A 376 -16.52 -16.52 -16.14
N THR A 377 -17.70 -16.56 -16.74
CA THR A 377 -18.12 -15.49 -17.66
C THR A 377 -18.35 -14.17 -16.93
N ASP A 378 -18.52 -14.20 -15.60
CA ASP A 378 -18.82 -13.05 -14.72
C ASP A 378 -17.77 -11.93 -14.76
N TRP A 379 -16.58 -12.18 -15.29
CA TRP A 379 -15.57 -11.14 -15.51
C TRP A 379 -16.05 -10.00 -16.42
N HIS A 380 -17.05 -10.26 -17.27
CA HIS A 380 -17.69 -9.22 -18.06
C HIS A 380 -18.25 -8.08 -17.18
N TYR A 381 -18.74 -8.38 -15.95
CA TYR A 381 -19.23 -7.34 -15.03
C TYR A 381 -18.20 -6.23 -14.75
N LEU A 382 -16.91 -6.58 -14.73
CA LEU A 382 -15.81 -5.61 -14.62
C LEU A 382 -15.45 -5.01 -15.99
N CYS A 383 -15.29 -5.85 -17.01
CA CYS A 383 -14.80 -5.42 -18.32
C CYS A 383 -15.78 -4.45 -19.00
N ASP A 384 -17.09 -4.70 -18.90
CA ASP A 384 -18.19 -3.85 -19.39
C ASP A 384 -18.28 -2.51 -18.66
N ARG A 385 -17.40 -2.25 -17.68
CA ARG A 385 -17.27 -0.91 -17.12
C ARG A 385 -16.47 0.05 -17.99
N CYS A 386 -15.64 -0.47 -18.88
CA CYS A 386 -14.76 0.32 -19.73
C CYS A 386 -14.75 -0.13 -21.19
N HIS A 387 -15.15 -1.36 -21.49
CA HIS A 387 -15.18 -1.91 -22.84
C HIS A 387 -16.61 -2.09 -23.31
N ASN A 388 -16.86 -1.76 -24.57
CA ASN A 388 -18.18 -1.95 -25.15
C ASN A 388 -18.42 -3.42 -25.47
N ASP A 389 -19.58 -3.91 -25.10
CA ASP A 389 -20.10 -5.19 -25.60
C ASP A 389 -20.62 -5.06 -27.04
N ASP A 390 -20.97 -6.20 -27.64
CA ASP A 390 -21.47 -6.25 -29.02
C ASP A 390 -22.79 -5.49 -29.20
N LYS A 391 -23.64 -5.42 -28.18
CA LYS A 391 -24.95 -4.73 -28.27
C LYS A 391 -24.79 -3.23 -28.21
N GLU A 392 -23.84 -2.74 -27.43
CA GLU A 392 -23.43 -1.33 -27.36
C GLU A 392 -22.82 -0.87 -28.69
N ILE A 393 -22.10 -1.76 -29.38
CA ILE A 393 -21.57 -1.49 -30.73
C ILE A 393 -22.65 -1.61 -31.81
N ASN A 394 -23.52 -2.62 -31.72
CA ASN A 394 -24.60 -2.86 -32.66
C ASN A 394 -25.85 -3.42 -31.95
N SER A 395 -26.93 -2.64 -31.98
CA SER A 395 -28.18 -2.94 -31.28
C SER A 395 -28.86 -4.27 -31.68
N ASN A 396 -28.45 -4.91 -32.78
CA ASN A 396 -28.97 -6.22 -33.20
C ASN A 396 -28.24 -7.41 -32.54
N CYS A 397 -27.15 -7.17 -31.82
CA CYS A 397 -26.34 -8.18 -31.16
C CYS A 397 -26.83 -8.46 -29.73
N GLN A 398 -26.19 -9.42 -29.06
CA GLN A 398 -26.52 -9.82 -27.68
C GLN A 398 -25.66 -9.05 -26.66
N GLU A 399 -26.21 -8.83 -25.46
CA GLU A 399 -25.48 -8.27 -24.31
C GLU A 399 -24.39 -9.23 -23.84
N ASP A 400 -23.30 -8.71 -23.30
CA ASP A 400 -22.17 -9.46 -22.75
C ASP A 400 -21.44 -10.36 -23.76
N HIS A 401 -21.53 -10.02 -25.05
CA HIS A 401 -20.81 -10.70 -26.13
C HIS A 401 -19.73 -9.76 -26.66
N TYR A 402 -18.62 -10.33 -27.14
CA TYR A 402 -17.50 -9.55 -27.65
C TYR A 402 -17.03 -10.08 -29.00
N PHE A 403 -17.93 -10.64 -29.80
CA PHE A 403 -17.62 -11.10 -31.14
C PHE A 403 -17.13 -9.97 -32.02
N ILE A 404 -17.80 -8.81 -31.99
CA ILE A 404 -17.44 -7.67 -32.82
C ILE A 404 -16.03 -7.22 -32.47
N THR A 405 -15.74 -6.99 -31.18
CA THR A 405 -14.42 -6.53 -30.70
C THR A 405 -13.28 -7.52 -31.00
N HIS A 406 -13.55 -8.82 -31.11
CA HIS A 406 -12.49 -9.82 -31.37
C HIS A 406 -12.42 -10.25 -32.85
N HIS A 407 -13.55 -10.45 -33.53
CA HIS A 407 -13.65 -11.14 -34.82
C HIS A 407 -14.05 -10.27 -36.02
N ASP A 408 -14.68 -9.11 -35.85
CA ASP A 408 -15.32 -8.36 -36.96
C ASP A 408 -14.56 -7.12 -37.46
N ASN A 409 -13.84 -7.24 -38.57
CA ASN A 409 -13.04 -6.15 -39.16
C ASN A 409 -13.85 -4.96 -39.71
N ASN A 410 -15.18 -5.03 -39.71
CA ASN A 410 -16.01 -4.01 -40.34
C ASN A 410 -16.28 -2.81 -39.41
N TYR A 411 -15.86 -2.87 -38.14
CA TYR A 411 -16.09 -1.80 -37.17
C TYR A 411 -14.82 -1.00 -36.88
N PRO A 412 -14.91 0.34 -36.82
CA PRO A 412 -13.76 1.25 -36.69
C PRO A 412 -13.01 1.13 -35.36
N CYS A 413 -13.61 0.51 -34.34
CA CYS A 413 -13.02 0.29 -33.03
C CYS A 413 -12.50 -1.15 -32.81
N ASN A 414 -12.48 -1.99 -33.86
CA ASN A 414 -11.97 -3.37 -33.80
C ASN A 414 -10.71 -3.54 -34.64
N SER A 415 -9.55 -3.34 -34.02
CA SER A 415 -8.31 -3.68 -34.72
C SER A 415 -7.18 -4.20 -33.84
N ASP A 416 -7.28 -4.12 -32.51
CA ASP A 416 -6.31 -4.72 -31.58
C ASP A 416 -6.64 -6.18 -31.19
N ARG A 417 -6.97 -7.03 -32.17
CA ARG A 417 -7.20 -8.46 -31.90
C ARG A 417 -5.87 -9.22 -31.84
N PRO A 418 -5.63 -10.06 -30.82
CA PRO A 418 -4.35 -10.74 -30.63
C PRO A 418 -4.14 -11.97 -31.53
N TYR A 419 -4.90 -12.14 -32.62
CA TYR A 419 -4.86 -13.35 -33.43
C TYR A 419 -5.06 -13.14 -34.93
N SER A 420 -4.39 -14.01 -35.70
CA SER A 420 -4.67 -14.23 -37.12
C SER A 420 -5.66 -15.40 -37.29
N PRO A 421 -6.40 -15.50 -38.40
CA PRO A 421 -7.38 -16.58 -38.63
C PRO A 421 -6.84 -18.01 -38.50
N SER A 422 -5.52 -18.22 -38.52
CA SER A 422 -4.89 -19.53 -38.28
C SER A 422 -4.80 -19.92 -36.79
N MET A 423 -5.11 -19.01 -35.88
CA MET A 423 -4.99 -19.19 -34.42
C MET A 423 -6.32 -19.54 -33.74
N CYS A 424 -7.42 -19.69 -34.48
CA CYS A 424 -8.75 -20.02 -33.94
C CYS A 424 -8.74 -21.22 -32.99
N GLY A 425 -7.96 -22.27 -33.30
CA GLY A 425 -7.85 -23.47 -32.46
C GLY A 425 -7.21 -23.25 -31.08
N LYS A 426 -6.57 -22.10 -30.83
CA LYS A 426 -6.04 -21.72 -29.50
C LYS A 426 -7.13 -21.23 -28.56
N CYS A 427 -8.22 -20.69 -29.10
CA CYS A 427 -9.34 -20.14 -28.35
C CYS A 427 -10.65 -20.94 -28.53
N HIS A 428 -10.65 -21.94 -29.41
CA HIS A 428 -11.79 -22.80 -29.72
C HIS A 428 -11.38 -24.28 -29.65
N SER A 429 -11.81 -24.98 -28.60
CA SER A 429 -11.68 -26.44 -28.43
C SER A 429 -12.88 -27.16 -29.03
N GLY A 430 -12.98 -27.15 -30.36
CA GLY A 430 -14.03 -27.87 -31.08
C GLY A 430 -14.46 -27.15 -32.35
N GLY A 431 -14.60 -27.89 -33.45
CA GLY A 431 -15.00 -27.39 -34.77
C GLY A 431 -16.46 -26.93 -34.84
N GLY A 432 -16.85 -25.98 -33.99
CA GLY A 432 -18.10 -25.25 -34.11
C GLY A 432 -17.98 -24.17 -35.19
N GLY A 433 -19.05 -23.98 -35.96
CA GLY A 433 -19.11 -22.95 -37.01
C GLY A 433 -18.81 -21.54 -36.49
N MET A 434 -18.47 -20.62 -37.40
CA MET A 434 -18.20 -19.22 -37.06
C MET A 434 -19.36 -18.65 -36.24
N ALA A 435 -19.09 -18.37 -34.96
CA ALA A 435 -20.00 -17.61 -34.13
C ALA A 435 -20.27 -16.25 -34.78
N SER A 436 -21.43 -15.66 -34.50
CA SER A 436 -21.75 -14.27 -34.83
C SER A 436 -22.07 -13.54 -33.53
N CYS A 437 -22.17 -12.20 -33.56
CA CYS A 437 -22.55 -11.40 -32.39
C CYS A 437 -23.95 -11.72 -31.82
N THR A 438 -24.73 -12.57 -32.51
CA THR A 438 -26.05 -13.04 -32.07
C THR A 438 -26.03 -14.44 -31.46
N SER A 439 -24.88 -15.12 -31.50
CA SER A 439 -24.73 -16.50 -31.03
C SER A 439 -24.25 -16.55 -29.59
N SER A 440 -24.85 -17.41 -28.77
CA SER A 440 -24.37 -17.71 -27.41
C SER A 440 -22.92 -18.21 -27.36
N ASN A 441 -22.39 -18.76 -28.46
CA ASN A 441 -21.00 -19.18 -28.58
C ASN A 441 -19.99 -18.02 -28.64
N ALA A 442 -20.48 -16.79 -28.82
CA ALA A 442 -19.68 -15.57 -28.79
C ALA A 442 -19.55 -14.98 -27.37
N LYS A 443 -20.29 -15.48 -26.37
CA LYS A 443 -19.98 -15.18 -24.97
C LYS A 443 -18.70 -15.89 -24.58
N LYS A 444 -17.66 -15.12 -24.23
CA LYS A 444 -16.31 -15.61 -23.94
C LYS A 444 -15.94 -15.30 -22.50
N ILE A 445 -15.09 -16.16 -21.92
CA ILE A 445 -14.50 -15.92 -20.62
C ILE A 445 -13.27 -15.03 -20.87
N CYS A 446 -13.34 -13.76 -20.47
CA CYS A 446 -12.30 -12.76 -20.74
C CYS A 446 -10.93 -13.25 -20.26
N THR A 447 -10.90 -13.86 -19.08
CA THR A 447 -9.71 -14.38 -18.39
C THR A 447 -9.08 -15.62 -19.00
N ASP A 448 -9.68 -16.24 -20.01
CA ASP A 448 -8.98 -17.26 -20.81
C ASP A 448 -7.77 -16.64 -21.54
N CYS A 449 -7.82 -15.33 -21.81
CA CYS A 449 -6.78 -14.59 -22.52
C CYS A 449 -6.30 -13.34 -21.74
N HIS A 450 -7.18 -12.64 -21.03
CA HIS A 450 -6.87 -11.38 -20.35
C HIS A 450 -6.54 -11.62 -18.87
N TYR A 451 -5.24 -11.74 -18.58
CA TYR A 451 -4.74 -11.81 -17.20
C TYR A 451 -3.26 -11.40 -17.10
N HIS A 452 -2.82 -10.97 -15.92
CA HIS A 452 -1.41 -10.60 -15.72
C HIS A 452 -0.44 -11.71 -16.13
N GLY A 453 0.57 -11.36 -16.93
CA GLY A 453 1.51 -12.32 -17.50
C GLY A 453 0.96 -13.19 -18.65
N SER A 454 -0.25 -12.94 -19.15
CA SER A 454 -0.79 -13.59 -20.35
C SER A 454 0.00 -13.23 -21.62
N SER A 455 0.02 -14.15 -22.59
CA SER A 455 0.54 -13.85 -23.93
C SER A 455 -0.10 -14.72 -25.01
N ALA A 456 -0.35 -14.12 -26.18
CA ALA A 456 -0.73 -14.79 -27.41
C ALA A 456 0.39 -14.59 -28.46
N ALA A 457 1.06 -15.68 -28.87
CA ALA A 457 2.09 -15.65 -29.93
C ALA A 457 3.17 -14.54 -29.79
N GLY A 458 3.55 -14.20 -28.57
CA GLY A 458 4.56 -13.17 -28.29
C GLY A 458 4.02 -11.77 -27.96
N VAL A 459 2.70 -11.57 -27.96
CA VAL A 459 2.04 -10.31 -27.55
C VAL A 459 1.36 -10.52 -26.20
N ARG A 460 1.60 -9.65 -25.22
CA ARG A 460 0.87 -9.67 -23.94
C ARG A 460 -0.57 -9.21 -24.15
N THR A 461 -1.52 -9.92 -23.54
CA THR A 461 -2.96 -9.72 -23.76
C THR A 461 -3.66 -9.04 -22.58
N PHE A 462 -2.96 -8.86 -21.46
CA PHE A 462 -3.36 -7.98 -20.36
C PHE A 462 -2.36 -6.86 -20.24
#